data_AF-D9WDE9-F1
#
_entry.id   AF-D9WDE9-F1
#
_cell.length_a   1.000
_cell.length_b   1.000
_cell.length_c   1.000
_cell.angle_alpha   90.00
_cell.angle_beta   90.00
_cell.angle_gamma   90.00
#
_symmetry.space_group_name_H-M   'P 1'
#
loop_
_entity.id
_entity.type
_entity.pdbx_description
1 polymer ?
#
loop_
_entity_poly.entity_id
_entity_poly.type
_entity_poly.pdbx_seq_one_letter_code
_entity_poly.pdbx_strand_id
1 'polypeptide(L)'
;MYGPPGSASARRPVRVPGKPARGSAAVYHDDSWGPLPPRSATPLVFRFVLSVLILPLWWLLLAVLFLVFLAFALVADIFTLIPGFEKGFGKVMDRFHAAVALWPAWSVTWPELRHEGDADYYRARADGKVAGLTAAQLTAREAGKAPPPGPYDIPVRDYRAVGAGHVVEVARAHGWDLSHDLPSDPARIVRLRRLPEAP
;
A
#
# COMPACT_ATOMS: atom_id res chain seq x y z
N MET A 1 42.44 -52.83 50.84
CA MET A 1 41.52 -52.87 49.68
C MET A 1 40.58 -51.68 49.79
N TYR A 2 40.82 -50.64 49.00
CA TYR A 2 40.03 -49.40 48.97
C TYR A 2 39.02 -49.49 47.82
N GLY A 3 37.72 -49.35 48.12
CA GLY A 3 36.66 -49.19 47.11
C GLY A 3 36.39 -47.70 46.83
N PRO A 4 36.04 -47.31 45.59
CA PRO A 4 35.78 -45.91 45.27
C PRO A 4 34.37 -45.46 45.72
N PRO A 5 34.20 -44.18 46.09
CA PRO A 5 32.94 -43.61 46.55
C PRO A 5 31.98 -43.26 45.41
N GLY A 6 30.69 -43.34 45.73
CA GLY A 6 29.55 -43.19 44.83
C GLY A 6 29.41 -41.82 44.16
N SER A 7 28.87 -41.87 42.95
CA SER A 7 28.47 -40.74 42.12
C SER A 7 27.17 -40.09 42.65
N ALA A 8 27.30 -38.98 43.37
CA ALA A 8 26.19 -38.09 43.67
C ALA A 8 25.87 -37.22 42.44
N SER A 9 24.81 -37.59 41.70
CA SER A 9 24.27 -36.81 40.59
C SER A 9 23.59 -35.54 41.12
N ALA A 10 24.24 -34.39 40.94
CA ALA A 10 23.71 -33.08 41.30
C ALA A 10 22.57 -32.69 40.35
N ARG A 11 21.32 -32.72 40.84
CA ARG A 11 20.18 -32.12 40.13
C ARG A 11 20.35 -30.60 40.12
N ARG A 12 20.51 -30.00 38.93
CA ARG A 12 20.40 -28.55 38.75
C ARG A 12 18.98 -28.09 39.10
N PRO A 13 18.80 -26.98 39.84
CA PRO A 13 17.48 -26.38 40.00
C PRO A 13 17.00 -25.82 38.66
N VAL A 14 15.78 -26.21 38.27
CA VAL A 14 15.07 -25.63 37.13
C VAL A 14 14.75 -24.18 37.48
N ARG A 15 15.39 -23.25 36.78
CA ARG A 15 15.12 -21.82 36.88
C ARG A 15 13.76 -21.55 36.25
N VAL A 16 12.72 -21.49 37.07
CA VAL A 16 11.39 -21.02 36.64
C VAL A 16 11.55 -19.54 36.26
N PRO A 17 11.26 -19.13 35.00
CA PRO A 17 11.33 -17.72 34.62
C PRO A 17 10.31 -16.93 35.43
N GLY A 18 10.80 -16.02 36.27
CA GLY A 18 9.99 -15.10 37.05
C GLY A 18 9.12 -14.26 36.12
N LYS A 19 7.82 -14.24 36.42
CA LYS A 19 6.82 -13.37 35.81
C LYS A 19 7.30 -11.91 35.98
N PRO A 20 7.58 -11.15 34.90
CA PRO A 20 8.03 -9.77 35.05
C PRO A 20 6.94 -8.93 35.72
N ALA A 21 7.39 -8.11 36.66
CA ALA A 21 6.56 -7.21 37.45
C ALA A 21 5.70 -6.33 36.54
N ARG A 22 4.40 -6.30 36.86
CA ARG A 22 3.38 -5.45 36.25
C ARG A 22 3.67 -4.00 36.68
N GLY A 23 4.52 -3.30 35.91
CA GLY A 23 5.02 -1.98 36.32
C GLY A 23 6.00 -1.30 35.37
N SER A 24 5.87 -1.48 34.06
CA SER A 24 6.29 -0.47 33.10
C SER A 24 5.44 -0.66 31.86
N ALA A 25 4.55 0.28 31.57
CA ALA A 25 3.94 0.36 30.25
C ALA A 25 5.07 0.69 29.27
N ALA A 26 5.72 -0.34 28.74
CA ALA A 26 6.47 -0.21 27.52
C ALA A 26 5.46 0.26 26.48
N VAL A 27 5.47 1.56 26.17
CA VAL A 27 4.91 2.06 24.93
C VAL A 27 5.60 1.26 23.84
N TYR A 28 4.88 0.35 23.21
CA TYR A 28 5.35 -0.36 22.03
C TYR A 28 5.47 0.73 20.95
N HIS A 29 6.62 1.40 20.88
CA HIS A 29 7.02 2.12 19.69
C HIS A 29 7.30 1.05 18.65
N ASP A 30 6.24 0.67 17.95
CA ASP A 30 6.34 -0.28 16.87
C ASP A 30 7.16 0.42 15.77
N ASP A 31 8.45 0.11 15.68
CA ASP A 31 9.40 0.64 14.68
C ASP A 31 8.87 0.47 13.23
N SER A 32 7.82 -0.34 13.06
CA SER A 32 7.06 -0.55 11.83
C SER A 32 6.54 0.75 11.19
N TRP A 33 6.32 1.82 11.96
CA TRP A 33 5.87 3.11 11.44
C TRP A 33 7.00 4.04 10.98
N GLY A 34 8.25 3.72 11.31
CA GLY A 34 9.43 4.48 10.91
C GLY A 34 9.82 4.28 9.43
N PRO A 35 10.88 4.95 8.97
CA PRO A 35 11.47 4.70 7.66
C PRO A 35 11.79 3.23 7.43
N LEU A 36 11.41 2.70 6.26
CA LEU A 36 11.81 1.35 5.88
C LEU A 36 13.28 1.35 5.46
N PRO A 37 14.03 0.26 5.71
CA PRO A 37 15.41 0.17 5.27
C PRO A 37 15.50 0.31 3.74
N PRO A 38 16.53 1.03 3.23
CA PRO A 38 16.75 1.18 1.80
C PRO A 38 16.97 -0.21 1.17
N ARG A 39 16.38 -0.43 -0.02
CA ARG A 39 16.65 -1.66 -0.78
C ARG A 39 18.07 -1.58 -1.32
N SER A 40 18.74 -2.72 -1.44
CA SER A 40 19.99 -2.77 -2.19
C SER A 40 19.75 -2.34 -3.65
N ALA A 41 20.66 -1.54 -4.19
CA ALA A 41 20.51 -0.97 -5.53
C ALA A 41 20.48 -2.05 -6.62
N THR A 42 21.25 -3.13 -6.47
CA THR A 42 21.40 -4.20 -7.46
C THR A 42 20.07 -4.87 -7.86
N PRO A 43 19.23 -5.40 -6.94
CA PRO A 43 17.93 -5.94 -7.32
C PRO A 43 16.97 -4.87 -7.84
N LEU A 44 17.12 -3.61 -7.43
CA LEU A 44 16.28 -2.52 -7.90
C LEU A 44 16.58 -2.18 -9.37
N VAL A 45 17.86 -2.13 -9.74
CA VAL A 45 18.31 -1.94 -11.13
C VAL A 45 17.82 -3.09 -12.01
N PHE A 46 17.94 -4.35 -11.56
CA PHE A 46 17.44 -5.49 -12.34
C PHE A 46 15.92 -5.39 -12.56
N ARG A 47 15.15 -5.05 -11.52
CA ARG A 47 13.70 -4.82 -11.64
C ARG A 47 13.38 -3.64 -12.53
N PHE A 48 14.18 -2.58 -12.50
CA PHE A 48 14.02 -1.43 -13.39
C PHE A 48 14.24 -1.84 -14.84
N VAL A 49 15.33 -2.54 -15.16
CA VAL A 49 15.59 -3.05 -16.52
C VAL A 49 14.46 -3.96 -16.98
N LEU A 50 14.02 -4.89 -16.12
CA LEU A 50 12.89 -5.76 -16.38
C LEU A 50 11.60 -4.95 -16.63
N SER A 51 11.39 -3.87 -15.87
CA SER A 51 10.28 -2.93 -16.07
C SER A 51 10.36 -2.24 -17.41
N VAL A 52 11.52 -1.70 -17.78
CA VAL A 52 11.70 -1.02 -19.07
C VAL A 52 11.45 -1.97 -20.26
N LEU A 53 11.77 -3.25 -20.13
CA LEU A 53 11.57 -4.25 -21.19
C LEU A 53 10.15 -4.82 -21.23
N ILE A 54 9.53 -5.10 -20.08
CA ILE A 54 8.19 -5.72 -20.01
C ILE A 54 7.10 -4.67 -20.12
N LEU A 55 7.30 -3.44 -19.66
CA LEU A 55 6.30 -2.37 -19.75
C LEU A 55 5.83 -2.09 -21.19
N PRO A 56 6.69 -1.98 -22.22
CA PRO A 56 6.21 -1.82 -23.60
C PRO A 56 5.42 -3.04 -24.08
N LEU A 57 5.80 -4.25 -23.67
CA LEU A 57 5.04 -5.47 -23.97
C LEU A 57 3.67 -5.45 -23.28
N TRP A 58 3.59 -4.95 -22.05
CA TRP A 58 2.34 -4.76 -21.32
C TRP A 58 1.42 -3.75 -22.03
N TRP A 59 1.96 -2.62 -22.49
CA TRP A 59 1.21 -1.65 -23.30
C TRP A 59 0.74 -2.25 -24.62
N LEU A 60 1.58 -3.04 -25.29
CA LEU A 60 1.18 -3.75 -26.50
C LEU A 60 0.04 -4.73 -26.22
N LEU A 61 0.10 -5.48 -25.12
CA LEU A 61 -0.98 -6.38 -24.71
C LEU A 61 -2.29 -5.62 -24.42
N LEU A 62 -2.21 -4.49 -23.72
CA LEU A 62 -3.37 -3.62 -23.48
C LEU A 62 -3.94 -3.06 -24.79
N ALA A 63 -3.09 -2.67 -25.74
CA ALA A 63 -3.52 -2.19 -27.05
C ALA A 63 -4.21 -3.29 -27.87
N VAL A 64 -3.65 -4.50 -27.91
CA VAL A 64 -4.27 -5.66 -28.57
C VAL A 64 -5.62 -5.96 -27.92
N LEU A 65 -5.69 -5.97 -26.60
CA LEU A 65 -6.93 -6.22 -25.87
C LEU A 65 -7.98 -5.14 -26.14
N PHE A 66 -7.57 -3.86 -26.16
CA PHE A 66 -8.42 -2.75 -26.55
C PHE A 66 -8.98 -2.93 -27.97
N LEU A 67 -8.15 -3.34 -28.94
CA LEU A 67 -8.59 -3.62 -30.31
C LEU A 67 -9.61 -4.78 -30.37
N VAL A 68 -9.44 -5.82 -29.54
CA VAL A 68 -10.41 -6.90 -29.41
C VAL A 68 -11.74 -6.38 -28.86
N PHE A 69 -11.71 -5.56 -27.81
CA PHE A 69 -12.93 -4.93 -27.27
C PHE A 69 -13.60 -4.01 -28.28
N LEU A 70 -12.82 -3.26 -29.07
CA LEU A 70 -13.33 -2.40 -30.13
C LEU A 70 -14.03 -3.22 -31.23
N ALA A 71 -13.39 -4.31 -31.68
CA ALA A 71 -14.00 -5.24 -32.62
C ALA A 71 -15.29 -5.86 -32.05
N PHE A 72 -15.28 -6.24 -30.77
CA PHE A 72 -16.47 -6.75 -30.09
C PHE A 72 -17.57 -5.70 -30.01
N ALA A 73 -17.25 -4.44 -29.68
CA ALA A 73 -18.20 -3.33 -29.63
C ALA A 73 -18.85 -3.05 -30.99
N LEU A 74 -18.09 -3.15 -32.08
CA LEU A 74 -18.63 -3.01 -33.45
C LEU A 74 -19.65 -4.11 -33.79
N VAL A 75 -19.46 -5.33 -33.27
CA VAL A 75 -20.40 -6.44 -33.47
C VAL A 75 -21.51 -6.43 -32.40
N ALA A 76 -21.28 -5.79 -31.24
CA ALA A 76 -22.21 -5.72 -30.13
C ALA A 76 -23.51 -5.00 -30.50
N ASP A 77 -23.49 -4.08 -31.47
CA ASP A 77 -24.71 -3.46 -32.03
C ASP A 77 -25.73 -4.50 -32.51
N ILE A 78 -25.27 -5.66 -33.01
CA ILE A 78 -26.15 -6.79 -33.41
C ILE A 78 -26.75 -7.50 -32.18
N PHE A 79 -25.99 -7.56 -31.08
CA PHE A 79 -26.38 -8.23 -29.84
C PHE A 79 -27.22 -7.37 -28.88
N THR A 80 -27.32 -6.05 -29.10
CA THR A 80 -28.22 -5.17 -28.33
C THR A 80 -29.70 -5.54 -28.48
N LEU A 81 -30.04 -6.27 -29.55
CA LEU A 81 -31.37 -6.85 -29.76
C LEU A 81 -31.73 -7.92 -28.72
N ILE A 82 -30.75 -8.45 -27.97
CA ILE A 82 -30.97 -9.44 -26.91
C ILE A 82 -31.16 -8.71 -25.57
N PRO A 83 -32.36 -8.74 -24.98
CA PRO A 83 -32.63 -8.06 -23.72
C PRO A 83 -31.73 -8.62 -22.61
N GLY A 84 -31.02 -7.73 -21.92
CA GLY A 84 -30.10 -8.06 -20.82
C GLY A 84 -28.63 -8.14 -21.20
N PHE A 85 -28.27 -8.10 -22.49
CA PHE A 85 -26.88 -8.07 -22.95
C PHE A 85 -26.12 -6.85 -22.42
N GLU A 86 -26.72 -5.65 -22.48
CA GLU A 86 -26.12 -4.40 -21.98
C GLU A 86 -25.74 -4.48 -20.50
N LYS A 87 -26.60 -5.07 -19.66
CA LYS A 87 -26.35 -5.25 -18.23
C LYS A 87 -25.23 -6.26 -17.96
N GLY A 88 -25.11 -7.29 -18.79
CA GLY A 88 -24.02 -8.26 -18.73
C GLY A 88 -22.68 -7.63 -19.14
N PHE A 89 -22.67 -6.93 -20.27
CA PHE A 89 -21.49 -6.26 -20.81
C PHE A 89 -20.95 -5.18 -19.88
N GLY A 90 -21.81 -4.33 -19.32
CA GLY A 90 -21.43 -3.31 -18.34
C GLY A 90 -20.73 -3.89 -17.12
N LYS A 91 -21.27 -4.98 -16.54
CA LYS A 91 -20.65 -5.67 -15.40
C LYS A 91 -19.27 -6.25 -15.72
N VAL A 92 -19.08 -6.76 -16.94
CA VAL A 92 -17.78 -7.28 -17.38
C VAL A 92 -16.78 -6.13 -17.52
N MET A 93 -17.20 -5.00 -18.11
CA MET A 93 -16.37 -3.81 -18.25
C MET A 93 -15.99 -3.18 -16.90
N ASP A 94 -16.92 -3.07 -15.96
CA ASP A 94 -16.64 -2.57 -14.61
C ASP A 94 -15.64 -3.46 -13.89
N ARG A 95 -15.81 -4.79 -13.99
CA ARG A 95 -14.89 -5.76 -13.41
C ARG A 95 -13.52 -5.73 -14.09
N PHE A 96 -13.49 -5.53 -15.41
CA PHE A 96 -12.27 -5.38 -16.17
C PHE A 96 -11.50 -4.12 -15.76
N HIS A 97 -12.17 -2.97 -15.69
CA HIS A 97 -11.57 -1.72 -15.21
C HIS A 97 -11.05 -1.82 -13.78
N ALA A 98 -11.78 -2.51 -12.90
CA ALA A 98 -11.33 -2.76 -11.52
C ALA A 98 -10.12 -3.70 -11.44
N ALA A 99 -10.00 -4.65 -12.37
CA ALA A 99 -8.92 -5.64 -12.37
C ALA A 99 -7.65 -5.15 -13.08
N VAL A 100 -7.78 -4.32 -14.11
CA VAL A 100 -6.64 -3.84 -14.91
C VAL A 100 -6.07 -2.60 -14.25
N ALA A 101 -5.13 -2.81 -13.34
CA ALA A 101 -4.26 -1.74 -12.88
C ALA A 101 -3.44 -1.23 -14.08
N LEU A 102 -3.80 -0.03 -14.59
CA LEU A 102 -3.05 0.70 -15.62
C LEU A 102 -1.54 0.76 -15.33
N TRP A 103 -1.20 0.76 -14.04
CA TRP A 103 0.17 0.65 -13.56
C TRP A 103 0.41 -0.71 -12.91
N PRO A 104 1.28 -1.55 -13.49
CA PRO A 104 1.64 -2.81 -12.87
C PRO A 104 2.34 -2.55 -11.53
N ALA A 105 1.88 -3.22 -10.47
CA ALA A 105 2.44 -3.10 -9.12
C ALA A 105 3.91 -3.54 -9.00
N TRP A 106 4.43 -4.23 -10.02
CA TRP A 106 5.82 -4.68 -10.11
C TRP A 106 6.76 -3.67 -10.78
N SER A 107 6.22 -2.62 -11.40
CA SER A 107 7.04 -1.63 -12.11
C SER A 107 7.81 -0.74 -11.13
N VAL A 108 9.12 -0.59 -11.37
CA VAL A 108 9.97 0.37 -10.66
C VAL A 108 10.11 1.61 -11.52
N THR A 109 9.80 2.78 -10.96
CA THR A 109 9.93 4.04 -11.69
C THR A 109 11.35 4.59 -11.61
N TRP A 110 11.79 5.37 -12.60
CA TRP A 110 13.10 6.02 -12.57
C TRP A 110 13.33 6.89 -11.32
N PRO A 111 12.36 7.70 -10.86
CA PRO A 111 12.50 8.45 -9.62
C PRO A 111 12.70 7.56 -8.38
N GLU A 112 12.06 6.38 -8.33
CA GLU A 112 12.28 5.41 -7.23
C GLU A 112 13.70 4.85 -7.24
N LEU A 113 14.30 4.62 -8.41
CA LEU A 113 15.69 4.20 -8.51
C LEU A 113 16.67 5.30 -8.10
N ARG A 114 16.40 6.55 -8.50
CA ARG A 114 17.29 7.68 -8.23
C ARG A 114 17.25 8.17 -6.78
N HIS A 115 16.07 8.13 -6.17
CA HIS A 115 15.82 8.70 -4.84
C HIS A 115 15.58 7.63 -3.76
N GLU A 116 15.97 6.38 -4.01
CA GLU A 116 15.88 5.32 -3.01
C GLU A 116 16.68 5.71 -1.75
N GLY A 117 15.99 5.86 -0.61
CA GLY A 117 16.60 6.30 0.66
C GLY A 117 16.71 7.81 0.84
N ASP A 118 16.28 8.63 -0.13
CA ASP A 118 16.24 10.09 -0.03
C ASP A 118 14.99 10.55 0.75
N ALA A 119 15.18 10.85 2.03
CA ALA A 119 14.08 11.24 2.91
C ALA A 119 13.37 12.53 2.44
N ASP A 120 14.09 13.49 1.85
CA ASP A 120 13.48 14.77 1.44
C ASP A 120 12.59 14.59 0.21
N TYR A 121 13.03 13.76 -0.75
CA TYR A 121 12.20 13.38 -1.89
C TYR A 121 10.91 12.67 -1.46
N TYR A 122 11.02 11.68 -0.55
CA TYR A 122 9.85 10.95 -0.06
C TYR A 122 8.95 11.81 0.82
N ARG A 123 9.50 12.79 1.54
CA ARG A 123 8.72 13.79 2.29
C ARG A 123 7.84 14.60 1.35
N ALA A 124 8.44 15.23 0.34
CA ALA A 124 7.72 16.03 -0.65
C ALA A 124 6.63 15.23 -1.38
N ARG A 125 6.90 13.94 -1.64
CA ARG A 125 5.95 13.04 -2.28
C ARG A 125 4.77 12.67 -1.38
N ALA A 126 5.03 12.33 -0.11
CA ALA A 126 4.00 12.05 0.87
C ALA A 126 3.10 13.28 1.11
N ASP A 127 3.72 14.45 1.30
CA ASP A 127 3.02 15.71 1.54
C ASP A 127 2.15 16.09 0.33
N GLY A 128 2.71 15.99 -0.87
CA GLY A 128 1.99 16.23 -2.12
C GLY A 128 0.80 15.29 -2.33
N LYS A 129 0.90 14.03 -1.89
CA LYS A 129 -0.22 13.07 -1.94
C LYS A 129 -1.33 13.47 -0.99
N VAL A 130 -1.02 13.78 0.27
CA VAL A 130 -2.01 14.22 1.26
C VAL A 130 -2.66 15.54 0.84
N ALA A 131 -1.87 16.49 0.33
CA ALA A 131 -2.38 17.76 -0.19
C ALA A 131 -3.30 17.55 -1.40
N GLY A 132 -2.92 16.67 -2.33
CA GLY A 132 -3.74 16.31 -3.49
C GLY A 132 -5.07 15.65 -3.11
N LEU A 133 -5.06 14.75 -2.13
CA LEU A 133 -6.28 14.15 -1.57
C LEU A 133 -7.18 15.22 -0.94
N THR A 134 -6.59 16.12 -0.16
CA THR A 134 -7.30 17.23 0.48
C THR A 134 -7.93 18.15 -0.57
N ALA A 135 -7.17 18.55 -1.59
CA ALA A 135 -7.64 19.38 -2.69
C ALA A 135 -8.79 18.70 -3.45
N ALA A 136 -8.66 17.42 -3.83
CA ALA A 136 -9.71 16.68 -4.52
C ALA A 136 -11.03 16.66 -3.72
N GLN A 137 -10.94 16.51 -2.40
CA GLN A 137 -12.13 16.51 -1.56
C GLN A 137 -12.74 17.91 -1.38
N LEU A 138 -11.92 18.96 -1.28
CA LEU A 138 -12.40 20.34 -1.28
C LEU A 138 -13.10 20.67 -2.61
N THR A 139 -12.51 20.32 -3.75
CA THR A 139 -13.13 20.50 -5.07
C THR A 139 -14.46 19.74 -5.18
N ALA A 140 -14.54 18.51 -4.64
CA ALA A 140 -15.80 17.75 -4.64
C ALA A 140 -16.88 18.45 -3.80
N ARG A 141 -16.51 19.00 -2.63
CA ARG A 141 -17.41 19.76 -1.75
C ARG A 141 -17.90 21.04 -2.41
N GLU A 142 -17.02 21.83 -3.01
CA GLU A 142 -17.37 23.05 -3.75
C GLU A 142 -18.31 22.76 -4.92
N ALA A 143 -18.14 21.61 -5.58
CA ALA A 143 -19.02 21.15 -6.64
C ALA A 143 -20.36 20.56 -6.14
N GLY A 144 -20.62 20.55 -4.82
CA GLY A 144 -21.81 19.94 -4.22
C GLY A 144 -21.90 18.43 -4.43
N LYS A 145 -20.78 17.77 -4.76
CA LYS A 145 -20.71 16.33 -5.01
C LYS A 145 -20.37 15.59 -3.72
N ALA A 146 -20.82 14.35 -3.63
CA ALA A 146 -20.37 13.45 -2.58
C ALA A 146 -18.82 13.35 -2.65
N PRO A 147 -18.12 13.45 -1.51
CA PRO A 147 -16.68 13.25 -1.49
C PRO A 147 -16.35 11.83 -2.00
N PRO A 148 -15.17 11.60 -2.58
CA PRO A 148 -14.82 10.28 -3.07
C PRO A 148 -14.92 9.25 -1.93
N PRO A 149 -15.51 8.07 -2.18
CA PRO A 149 -15.76 7.08 -1.14
C PRO A 149 -14.44 6.58 -0.54
N GLY A 150 -14.31 6.67 0.78
CA GLY A 150 -13.13 6.21 1.53
C GLY A 150 -13.17 4.71 1.84
N PRO A 151 -12.04 4.11 2.27
CA PRO A 151 -10.77 4.74 2.67
C PRO A 151 -9.81 5.07 1.51
N TYR A 152 -8.94 6.05 1.74
CA TYR A 152 -7.91 6.46 0.78
C TYR A 152 -6.58 5.78 1.08
N ASP A 153 -6.08 5.08 0.08
CA ASP A 153 -4.88 4.27 0.18
C ASP A 153 -3.66 5.07 -0.29
N ILE A 154 -2.71 5.30 0.63
CA ILE A 154 -1.36 5.80 0.32
C ILE A 154 -0.42 4.59 0.35
N PRO A 155 0.16 4.17 -0.79
CA PRO A 155 1.04 3.00 -0.84
C PRO A 155 2.45 3.31 -0.33
N VAL A 156 3.14 2.30 0.20
CA VAL A 156 4.51 2.42 0.77
C VAL A 156 5.53 3.08 -0.16
N ARG A 157 5.37 2.92 -1.49
CA ARG A 157 6.22 3.58 -2.49
C ARG A 157 6.20 5.11 -2.45
N ASP A 158 5.24 5.70 -1.75
CA ASP A 158 5.11 7.16 -1.67
C ASP A 158 5.70 7.72 -0.36
N TYR A 159 5.98 6.87 0.64
CA TYR A 159 6.48 7.31 1.96
C TYR A 159 7.65 6.48 2.51
N ARG A 160 8.20 5.56 1.73
CA ARG A 160 9.13 4.54 2.22
C ARG A 160 10.31 5.05 3.05
N ALA A 161 10.99 6.09 2.58
CA ALA A 161 12.18 6.64 3.25
C ALA A 161 11.86 7.58 4.43
N VAL A 162 10.60 8.01 4.58
CA VAL A 162 10.13 8.85 5.71
C VAL A 162 9.32 8.07 6.74
N GLY A 163 8.75 6.94 6.34
CA GLY A 163 7.91 6.09 7.18
C GLY A 163 6.43 6.44 7.12
N ALA A 164 5.61 5.49 7.56
CA ALA A 164 4.16 5.66 7.65
C ALA A 164 3.78 6.71 8.70
N GLY A 165 4.59 6.88 9.74
CA GLY A 165 4.38 7.89 10.79
C GLY A 165 4.33 9.31 10.25
N HIS A 166 5.25 9.67 9.34
CA HIS A 166 5.26 10.98 8.68
C HIS A 166 3.96 11.23 7.90
N VAL A 167 3.46 10.21 7.18
CA VAL A 167 2.18 10.32 6.45
C VAL A 167 1.03 10.60 7.40
N VAL A 168 0.97 9.91 8.53
CA VAL A 168 -0.09 10.11 9.54
C VAL A 168 -0.02 11.50 10.17
N GLU A 169 1.19 11.99 10.45
CA GLU A 169 1.40 13.34 11.01
C GLU A 169 0.89 14.42 10.05
N VAL A 170 1.30 14.35 8.79
CA VAL A 170 0.87 15.30 7.76
C VAL A 170 -0.62 15.15 7.46
N ALA A 171 -1.14 13.91 7.40
CA ALA A 171 -2.56 13.64 7.26
C ALA A 171 -3.38 14.31 8.37
N ARG A 172 -2.95 14.19 9.63
CA ARG A 172 -3.61 14.82 10.78
C ARG A 172 -3.59 16.33 10.70
N ALA A 173 -2.49 16.93 10.25
CA ALA A 173 -2.43 18.37 10.01
C ALA A 173 -3.47 18.85 8.98
N HIS A 174 -3.88 17.96 8.05
CA HIS A 174 -4.91 18.21 7.04
C HIS A 174 -6.31 17.68 7.42
N GLY A 175 -6.54 17.29 8.68
CA GLY A 175 -7.84 16.81 9.15
C GLY A 175 -8.17 15.36 8.74
N TRP A 176 -7.16 14.58 8.40
CA TRP A 176 -7.29 13.14 8.12
C TRP A 176 -6.78 12.32 9.31
N ASP A 177 -7.37 11.16 9.52
CA ASP A 177 -6.86 10.17 10.48
C ASP A 177 -6.83 8.78 9.84
N LEU A 178 -6.26 7.81 10.56
CA LEU A 178 -6.27 6.42 10.14
C LEU A 178 -7.71 5.92 10.00
N SER A 179 -7.96 5.16 8.93
CA SER A 179 -9.26 4.54 8.73
C SER A 179 -9.60 3.59 9.87
N HIS A 180 -10.80 3.75 10.44
CA HIS A 180 -11.32 2.85 11.47
C HIS A 180 -11.92 1.57 10.88
N ASP A 181 -12.33 1.59 9.61
CA ASP A 181 -13.01 0.45 8.97
C ASP A 181 -12.01 -0.59 8.44
N LEU A 182 -10.85 -0.13 7.95
CA LEU A 182 -9.79 -1.00 7.45
C LEU A 182 -8.45 -0.65 8.12
N PRO A 183 -7.77 -1.64 8.73
CA PRO A 183 -6.48 -1.40 9.36
C PRO A 183 -5.44 -0.98 8.32
N SER A 184 -4.56 -0.06 8.72
CA SER A 184 -3.37 0.28 7.93
C SER A 184 -2.28 -0.77 8.15
N ASP A 185 -1.49 -1.03 7.12
CA ASP A 185 -0.29 -1.86 7.19
C ASP A 185 0.92 -0.97 6.87
N PRO A 186 1.67 -0.48 7.87
CA PRO A 186 2.77 0.44 7.65
C PRO A 186 3.78 -0.01 6.60
N ALA A 187 3.98 -1.33 6.46
CA ALA A 187 4.91 -1.92 5.50
C ALA A 187 4.39 -1.92 4.05
N ARG A 188 3.10 -1.65 3.84
CA ARG A 188 2.44 -1.75 2.53
C ARG A 188 1.61 -0.53 2.17
N ILE A 189 0.75 -0.08 3.07
CA ILE A 189 -0.31 0.88 2.78
C ILE A 189 -0.79 1.60 4.05
N VAL A 190 -0.84 2.92 3.99
CA VAL A 190 -1.52 3.76 4.98
C VAL A 190 -2.89 4.09 4.45
N ARG A 191 -3.92 3.75 5.22
CA ARG A 191 -5.32 3.99 4.88
C ARG A 191 -5.85 5.16 5.67
N LEU A 192 -6.23 6.22 4.98
CA LEU A 192 -6.70 7.46 5.58
C LEU A 192 -8.21 7.63 5.38
N ARG A 193 -8.83 8.27 6.37
CA ARG A 193 -10.20 8.75 6.33
C ARG A 193 -10.24 10.16 6.88
N ARG A 194 -11.03 11.04 6.27
CA ARG A 194 -11.19 12.40 6.78
C ARG A 194 -12.00 12.36 8.06
N LEU A 195 -11.55 13.09 9.08
CA LEU A 195 -12.31 13.27 10.31
C LEU A 195 -13.58 14.08 10.01
N PRO A 196 -14.72 13.75 10.65
CA PRO A 196 -15.88 14.62 10.59
C PRO A 196 -15.48 15.99 11.17
N GLU A 197 -15.63 17.05 10.39
CA GLU A 197 -15.52 18.41 10.92
C GLU A 197 -16.63 18.57 11.97
N ALA A 198 -16.25 18.97 13.19
CA ALA A 198 -17.23 19.29 14.22
C ALA A 198 -18.17 20.39 13.68
N PRO A 199 -19.50 20.27 13.91
CA PRO A 199 -20.50 21.19 13.38
C PRO A 199 -20.34 22.62 13.89
#